data_AF-A0A1W9SZC3-F1
#
_entry.id   AF-A0A1W9SZC3-F1
#
_cell.length_a   1.000
_cell.length_b   1.000
_cell.length_c   1.000
_cell.angle_alpha   90.00
_cell.angle_beta   90.00
_cell.angle_gamma   90.00
#
_symmetry.space_group_name_H-M   'P 1'
#
loop_
_entity.id
_entity.type
_entity.pdbx_description
1 polymer ?
#
loop_
_entity_poly.entity_id
_entity_poly.type
_entity_poly.pdbx_seq_one_letter_code
_entity_poly.pdbx_strand_id
1 'polypeptide(L)'
;MPDKIEKTKLLLVEGKDEICFFDALLEHINIRDIQLIEVQGKNNFKNEFPILLKSPKFDDVKSYGIIRDADKNANNTFQSVVTLLSKHNHPIPEKRGEFKSNKIVKTGVFIMPDNQNKGMLEDLCLKIVSSHPNIKCVNQYLDCLKNNKSLQIKNSKYPKNLSKAKVYTFLSGMEKYIPSIGLAAKKGYFNLDSKY
;
A
#
# COMPACT_ATOMS: atom_id res chain seq x y z
N MET A 1 5.31 18.86 -5.41
CA MET A 1 6.66 18.67 -4.84
C MET A 1 6.56 17.51 -3.89
N PRO A 2 7.55 16.59 -3.86
CA PRO A 2 7.59 15.55 -2.85
C PRO A 2 7.58 16.18 -1.45
N ASP A 3 7.02 15.47 -0.48
CA ASP A 3 7.00 15.92 0.90
C ASP A 3 8.42 16.24 1.39
N LYS A 4 8.55 17.30 2.18
CA LYS A 4 9.83 17.73 2.73
C LYS A 4 10.40 16.63 3.63
N ILE A 5 11.66 16.26 3.41
CA ILE A 5 12.35 15.25 4.24
C ILE A 5 12.73 15.89 5.58
N GLU A 6 12.30 15.26 6.68
CA GLU A 6 12.50 15.72 8.05
C GLU A 6 13.09 14.65 8.98
N LYS A 7 12.95 13.36 8.63
CA LYS A 7 13.55 12.24 9.37
C LYS A 7 14.59 11.49 8.53
N THR A 8 15.47 10.76 9.22
CA THR A 8 16.54 9.97 8.59
C THR A 8 16.09 8.56 8.16
N LYS A 9 14.92 8.11 8.61
CA LYS A 9 14.30 6.83 8.21
C LYS A 9 13.02 7.10 7.45
N LEU A 10 12.93 6.61 6.22
CA LEU A 10 11.79 6.83 5.36
C LEU A 10 11.04 5.52 5.06
N LEU A 11 9.74 5.62 4.85
CA LEU A 11 8.93 4.55 4.28
C LEU A 11 8.15 5.11 3.08
N LEU A 12 8.52 4.64 1.90
CA LEU A 12 8.01 5.10 0.62
C LEU A 12 6.84 4.19 0.22
N VAL A 13 5.65 4.76 0.05
CA VAL A 13 4.43 4.02 -0.27
C VAL A 13 3.75 4.57 -1.52
N GLU A 14 2.81 3.84 -2.11
CA GLU A 14 2.16 4.24 -3.35
C GLU A 14 1.23 5.44 -3.13
N GLY A 15 0.19 5.35 -2.31
CA GLY A 15 -0.82 6.39 -2.19
C GLY A 15 -1.12 6.83 -0.76
N LYS A 16 -2.07 7.76 -0.65
CA LYS A 16 -2.54 8.34 0.62
C LYS A 16 -3.23 7.33 1.54
N ASP A 17 -3.89 6.32 0.98
CA ASP A 17 -4.53 5.27 1.78
C ASP A 17 -3.46 4.45 2.50
N GLU A 18 -2.36 4.14 1.81
CA GLU A 18 -1.19 3.47 2.37
C GLU A 18 -0.49 4.34 3.42
N ILE A 19 -0.32 5.64 3.17
CA ILE A 19 0.22 6.58 4.18
C ILE A 19 -0.59 6.45 5.46
N CYS A 20 -1.91 6.63 5.39
CA CYS A 20 -2.76 6.62 6.56
C CYS A 20 -2.80 5.24 7.26
N PHE A 21 -2.72 4.15 6.49
CA PHE A 21 -2.68 2.79 7.03
C PHE A 21 -1.36 2.52 7.77
N PHE A 22 -0.22 2.78 7.14
CA PHE A 22 1.09 2.55 7.75
C PHE A 22 1.34 3.51 8.92
N ASP A 23 0.78 4.72 8.88
CA ASP A 23 0.81 5.64 10.02
C ASP A 23 0.09 5.01 11.23
N ALA A 24 -1.12 4.48 11.03
CA ALA A 24 -1.84 3.75 12.07
C ALA A 24 -1.07 2.52 12.58
N LEU A 25 -0.44 1.76 11.68
CA LEU A 25 0.36 0.60 12.04
C LEU A 25 1.59 0.97 12.87
N LEU A 26 2.33 2.00 12.45
CA LEU A 26 3.52 2.49 13.15
C LEU A 26 3.17 3.02 14.54
N GLU A 27 2.05 3.75 14.67
CA GLU A 27 1.50 4.17 15.97
C GLU A 27 1.17 2.96 16.86
N HIS A 28 0.47 1.95 16.31
CA HIS A 28 0.09 0.72 17.02
C HIS A 28 1.30 -0.05 17.57
N ILE A 29 2.38 -0.15 16.78
CA ILE A 29 3.63 -0.83 17.20
C ILE A 29 4.64 0.12 17.87
N ASN A 30 4.24 1.35 18.19
CA ASN A 30 5.04 2.38 18.87
C ASN A 30 6.39 2.73 18.18
N ILE A 31 6.42 2.77 16.85
CA ILE A 31 7.55 3.24 16.05
C ILE A 31 7.27 4.66 15.58
N ARG A 32 8.09 5.63 16.00
CA ARG A 32 7.87 7.07 15.75
C ARG A 32 8.96 7.76 14.94
N ASP A 33 10.05 7.07 14.64
CA ASP A 33 11.24 7.62 13.98
C ASP A 33 11.24 7.43 12.45
N ILE A 34 10.16 6.90 11.89
CA ILE A 34 9.94 6.74 10.45
C ILE A 34 9.09 7.90 9.91
N GLN A 35 9.46 8.43 8.75
CA GLN A 35 8.65 9.36 7.96
C GLN A 35 8.07 8.63 6.76
N LEU A 36 6.74 8.67 6.64
CA LEU A 36 6.02 8.16 5.49
C LEU A 36 6.06 9.18 4.35
N ILE A 37 6.35 8.72 3.14
CA ILE A 37 6.37 9.57 1.92
C ILE A 37 5.55 8.88 0.83
N GLU A 38 4.61 9.62 0.25
CA GLU A 38 3.84 9.17 -0.90
C GLU A 38 4.71 9.30 -2.16
N VAL A 39 5.04 8.17 -2.80
CA VAL A 39 5.86 8.11 -4.02
C VAL A 39 5.02 7.66 -5.22
N GLN A 40 3.72 8.04 -5.21
CA GLN A 40 2.83 7.91 -6.37
C GLN A 40 1.63 8.88 -6.30
N GLY A 41 1.74 10.03 -6.98
CA GLY A 41 0.62 10.91 -7.33
C GLY A 41 0.24 10.76 -8.82
N LYS A 42 -0.19 11.83 -9.51
CA LYS A 42 -0.50 11.84 -10.98
C LYS A 42 0.57 11.19 -11.89
N ASN A 43 1.81 11.01 -11.40
CA ASN A 43 2.95 10.39 -12.07
C ASN A 43 3.29 9.03 -11.43
N ASN A 44 3.84 8.09 -12.21
CA ASN A 44 4.23 6.77 -11.71
C ASN A 44 5.51 6.81 -10.83
N PHE A 45 5.72 5.78 -10.00
CA PHE A 45 6.87 5.64 -9.10
C PHE A 45 8.23 5.80 -9.79
N LYS A 46 8.35 5.35 -11.04
CA LYS A 46 9.55 5.48 -11.87
C LYS A 46 9.97 6.94 -12.08
N ASN A 47 9.02 7.87 -12.06
CA ASN A 47 9.25 9.30 -12.26
C ASN A 47 9.47 10.05 -10.94
N GLU A 48 8.75 9.68 -9.88
CA GLU A 48 8.82 10.39 -8.59
C GLU A 48 10.03 9.97 -7.75
N PHE A 49 10.42 8.69 -7.79
CA PHE A 49 11.56 8.20 -7.01
C PHE A 49 12.87 8.96 -7.32
N PRO A 50 13.28 9.19 -8.59
CA PRO A 50 14.46 10.01 -8.90
C PRO A 50 14.36 11.47 -8.43
N ILE A 51 13.16 12.02 -8.30
CA ILE A 51 12.92 13.38 -7.79
C ILE A 51 13.14 13.38 -6.27
N LEU A 52 12.65 12.35 -5.57
CA LEU A 52 12.88 12.18 -4.15
C LEU A 52 14.37 12.07 -3.82
N LEU A 53 15.14 11.30 -4.60
CA LEU A 53 16.60 11.17 -4.40
C LEU A 53 17.35 12.51 -4.51
N LYS A 54 16.80 13.48 -5.25
CA LYS A 54 17.37 14.82 -5.43
C LYS A 54 16.79 15.85 -4.47
N SER A 55 15.88 15.44 -3.60
CA SER A 55 15.21 16.37 -2.69
C SER A 55 16.17 16.84 -1.60
N PRO A 56 16.03 18.09 -1.11
CA PRO A 56 16.83 18.56 0.00
C PRO A 56 16.76 17.61 1.19
N LYS A 57 17.91 17.39 1.86
CA LYS A 57 18.09 16.47 2.99
C LYS A 57 17.96 14.98 2.69
N PHE A 58 17.85 14.57 1.41
CA PHE A 58 17.92 13.15 1.09
C PHE A 58 19.29 12.54 1.48
N ASP A 59 20.37 13.30 1.40
CA ASP A 59 21.72 12.86 1.84
C ASP A 59 21.80 12.54 3.35
N ASP A 60 20.87 13.06 4.16
CA ASP A 60 20.78 12.76 5.59
C ASP A 60 20.07 11.43 5.87
N VAL A 61 19.37 10.86 4.88
CA VAL A 61 18.60 9.62 5.00
C VAL A 61 19.56 8.44 5.21
N LYS A 62 19.40 7.75 6.34
CA LYS A 62 20.20 6.57 6.70
C LYS A 62 19.53 5.27 6.27
N SER A 63 18.22 5.24 6.17
CA SER A 63 17.50 4.09 5.64
C SER A 63 16.16 4.45 5.01
N TYR A 64 15.76 3.72 3.98
CA TYR A 64 14.39 3.78 3.48
C TYR A 64 13.86 2.40 3.08
N GLY A 65 12.57 2.19 3.35
CA GLY A 65 11.80 1.06 2.81
C GLY A 65 10.95 1.51 1.64
N ILE A 66 10.76 0.64 0.65
CA ILE A 66 9.79 0.83 -0.44
C ILE A 66 8.68 -0.21 -0.27
N ILE A 67 7.44 0.24 -0.21
CA ILE A 67 6.26 -0.62 -0.24
C ILE A 67 5.54 -0.40 -1.57
N ARG A 68 5.31 -1.49 -2.31
CA ARG A 68 4.64 -1.48 -3.61
C ARG A 68 3.59 -2.58 -3.68
N ASP A 69 2.50 -2.34 -4.38
CA ASP A 69 1.51 -3.36 -4.68
C ASP A 69 2.05 -4.35 -5.71
N ALA A 70 1.79 -5.64 -5.50
CA ALA A 70 2.14 -6.66 -6.49
C ALA A 70 1.30 -6.53 -7.78
N ASP A 71 0.15 -5.84 -7.71
CA ASP A 71 -0.87 -5.77 -8.76
C ASP A 71 -1.21 -7.16 -9.31
N LYS A 72 -0.53 -7.57 -10.38
CA LYS A 72 -0.72 -8.85 -11.07
C LYS A 72 0.40 -9.86 -10.78
N ASN A 73 1.61 -9.41 -10.44
CA ASN A 73 2.78 -10.26 -10.29
C ASN A 73 3.84 -9.61 -9.38
N ALA A 74 4.02 -10.16 -8.19
CA ALA A 74 4.97 -9.66 -7.20
C ALA A 74 6.44 -9.70 -7.69
N ASN A 75 6.80 -10.69 -8.54
CA ASN A 75 8.14 -10.78 -9.12
C ASN A 75 8.42 -9.63 -10.07
N ASN A 76 7.49 -9.33 -10.97
CA ASN A 76 7.66 -8.24 -11.92
C ASN A 76 7.71 -6.88 -11.22
N THR A 77 6.86 -6.65 -10.21
CA THR A 77 6.90 -5.41 -9.41
C THR A 77 8.25 -5.28 -8.69
N PHE A 78 8.72 -6.35 -8.04
CA PHE A 78 10.02 -6.33 -7.38
C PHE A 78 11.16 -6.04 -8.36
N GLN A 79 11.19 -6.69 -9.52
CA GLN A 79 12.21 -6.45 -10.53
C GLN A 79 12.17 -5.02 -11.08
N SER A 80 10.99 -4.41 -11.18
CA SER A 80 10.86 -2.99 -11.52
C SER A 80 11.53 -2.08 -10.47
N VAL A 81 11.35 -2.38 -9.18
CA VAL A 81 12.02 -1.64 -8.11
C VAL A 81 13.53 -1.87 -8.13
N VAL A 82 13.97 -3.13 -8.28
CA VAL A 82 15.40 -3.50 -8.40
C VAL A 82 16.08 -2.75 -9.54
N THR A 83 15.44 -2.70 -10.71
CA THR A 83 15.95 -1.96 -11.89
C THR A 83 16.12 -0.48 -11.58
N LEU A 84 15.18 0.11 -10.85
CA LEU A 84 15.22 1.52 -10.47
C LEU A 84 16.33 1.80 -9.44
N LEU A 85 16.46 0.96 -8.42
CA LEU A 85 17.54 1.06 -7.44
C LEU A 85 18.92 0.93 -8.10
N SER A 86 19.07 -0.05 -9.00
CA SER A 86 20.29 -0.26 -9.78
C SER A 86 20.65 0.97 -10.62
N LYS A 87 19.69 1.52 -11.36
CA LYS A 87 19.87 2.73 -12.19
C LYS A 87 20.38 3.94 -11.39
N HIS A 88 20.04 4.02 -10.11
CA HIS A 88 20.42 5.12 -9.22
C HIS A 88 21.54 4.75 -8.22
N ASN A 89 22.23 3.61 -8.42
CA ASN A 89 23.33 3.15 -7.56
C ASN A 89 22.96 2.96 -6.08
N HIS A 90 21.70 2.63 -5.79
CA HIS A 90 21.25 2.33 -4.42
C HIS A 90 21.39 0.83 -4.09
N PRO A 91 21.54 0.48 -2.80
CA PRO A 91 21.58 -0.91 -2.37
C PRO A 91 20.33 -1.68 -2.81
N ILE A 92 20.53 -2.89 -3.32
CA ILE A 92 19.46 -3.76 -3.77
C ILE A 92 19.35 -4.92 -2.79
N PRO A 93 18.20 -5.13 -2.14
CA PRO A 93 18.00 -6.30 -1.28
C PRO A 93 17.98 -7.59 -2.11
N GLU A 94 18.62 -8.64 -1.58
CA GLU A 94 18.69 -9.95 -2.22
C GLU A 94 17.32 -10.63 -2.23
N LYS A 95 16.52 -10.41 -1.18
CA LYS A 95 15.15 -10.88 -1.07
C LYS A 95 14.20 -9.76 -0.65
N ARG A 96 12.93 -9.92 -0.99
CA ARG A 96 11.85 -9.04 -0.52
C ARG A 96 11.71 -9.15 1.00
N GLY A 97 11.35 -8.04 1.65
CA GLY A 97 11.25 -7.96 3.10
C GLY A 97 12.59 -7.84 3.82
N GLU A 98 13.71 -7.93 3.10
CA GLU A 98 15.05 -7.71 3.64
C GLU A 98 15.57 -6.31 3.28
N PHE A 99 16.65 -5.93 3.95
CA PHE A 99 17.37 -4.70 3.66
C PHE A 99 18.81 -4.99 3.22
N LYS A 100 19.30 -4.19 2.27
CA LYS A 100 20.72 -4.11 1.91
C LYS A 100 21.27 -2.76 2.30
N SER A 101 22.52 -2.72 2.77
CA SER A 101 23.24 -1.48 3.09
C SER A 101 24.43 -1.31 2.17
N ASN A 102 24.71 -0.06 1.79
CA ASN A 102 26.05 0.36 1.39
C ASN A 102 26.63 1.29 2.49
N LYS A 103 27.70 2.04 2.19
CA LYS A 103 28.32 2.98 3.14
C LYS A 103 27.47 4.21 3.46
N ILE A 104 26.42 4.49 2.68
CA ILE A 104 25.65 5.73 2.69
C ILE A 104 24.25 5.50 3.23
N VAL A 105 23.55 4.47 2.74
CA VAL A 105 22.13 4.24 3.01
C VAL A 105 21.81 2.75 3.06
N LYS A 106 20.74 2.41 3.78
CA LYS A 106 20.12 1.08 3.84
C LYS A 106 18.77 1.08 3.13
N THR A 107 18.58 0.19 2.14
CA THR A 107 17.35 0.10 1.34
C THR A 107 16.66 -1.22 1.55
N GLY A 108 15.35 -1.20 1.77
CA GLY A 108 14.50 -2.38 1.85
C GLY A 108 13.33 -2.30 0.88
N VAL A 109 12.81 -3.44 0.45
CA VAL A 109 11.67 -3.50 -0.48
C VAL A 109 10.67 -4.54 0.00
N PHE A 110 9.43 -4.12 0.24
CA PHE A 110 8.29 -4.95 0.55
C PHE A 110 7.28 -4.87 -0.59
N ILE A 111 6.80 -6.02 -1.04
CA ILE A 111 5.76 -6.10 -2.07
C ILE A 111 4.49 -6.62 -1.40
N MET A 112 3.43 -5.83 -1.45
CA MET A 112 2.13 -6.20 -0.88
C MET A 112 1.54 -7.42 -1.62
N PRO A 113 0.71 -8.23 -0.93
CA PRO A 113 0.40 -8.13 0.50
C PRO A 113 1.42 -8.83 1.40
N ASP A 114 2.24 -9.74 0.86
CA ASP A 114 3.02 -10.72 1.65
C ASP A 114 4.38 -11.09 1.03
N ASN A 115 4.91 -10.26 0.13
CA ASN A 115 6.12 -10.46 -0.68
C ASN A 115 6.06 -11.58 -1.71
N GLN A 116 4.98 -12.36 -1.79
CA GLN A 116 4.94 -13.57 -2.62
C GLN A 116 3.78 -13.54 -3.61
N ASN A 117 2.59 -13.25 -3.11
CA ASN A 117 1.36 -13.31 -3.85
C ASN A 117 1.06 -11.99 -4.55
N LYS A 118 0.22 -12.05 -5.58
CA LYS A 118 -0.39 -10.85 -6.16
C LYS A 118 -1.35 -10.21 -5.16
N GLY A 119 -1.56 -8.91 -5.30
CA GLY A 119 -2.53 -8.17 -4.51
C GLY A 119 -2.02 -6.80 -4.08
N MET A 120 -2.85 -6.17 -3.26
CA MET A 120 -2.72 -4.79 -2.80
C MET A 120 -2.97 -4.72 -1.29
N LEU A 121 -2.90 -3.52 -0.72
CA LEU A 121 -3.33 -3.26 0.66
C LEU A 121 -4.77 -3.72 0.94
N GLU A 122 -5.68 -3.53 -0.01
CA GLU A 122 -7.07 -3.96 0.08
C GLU A 122 -7.20 -5.46 0.31
N ASP A 123 -6.38 -6.26 -0.38
CA ASP A 123 -6.41 -7.72 -0.26
C ASP A 123 -5.95 -8.15 1.14
N LEU A 124 -4.92 -7.49 1.68
CA LEU A 124 -4.49 -7.72 3.06
C LEU A 124 -5.61 -7.38 4.04
N CYS A 125 -6.25 -6.21 3.89
CA CYS A 125 -7.34 -5.79 4.76
C CYS A 125 -8.53 -6.77 4.71
N LEU A 126 -8.87 -7.28 3.52
CA LEU A 126 -9.93 -8.27 3.35
C LEU A 126 -9.62 -9.62 4.00
N LYS A 127 -8.35 -10.04 4.06
CA LYS A 127 -7.94 -11.24 4.81
C LYS A 127 -8.22 -11.05 6.31
N ILE A 128 -7.82 -9.89 6.86
CA ILE A 128 -8.04 -9.55 8.28
C ILE A 128 -9.51 -9.65 8.67
N VAL A 129 -10.43 -9.18 7.81
CA VAL A 129 -11.87 -9.16 8.10
C VAL A 129 -12.64 -10.33 7.50
N SER A 130 -11.95 -11.35 6.99
CA SER A 130 -12.58 -12.43 6.20
C SER A 130 -13.66 -13.21 6.97
N SER A 131 -13.55 -13.31 8.28
CA SER A 131 -14.51 -13.94 9.19
C SER A 131 -15.63 -13.01 9.66
N HIS A 132 -15.58 -11.72 9.32
CA HIS A 132 -16.58 -10.75 9.76
C HIS A 132 -17.95 -11.06 9.12
N PRO A 133 -19.06 -11.09 9.89
CA PRO A 133 -20.39 -11.45 9.36
C PRO A 133 -20.84 -10.64 8.13
N ASN A 134 -20.53 -9.34 8.11
CA ASN A 134 -20.84 -8.44 6.98
C ASN A 134 -20.21 -8.86 5.64
N ILE A 135 -19.14 -9.67 5.62
CA ILE A 135 -18.52 -10.13 4.35
C ILE A 135 -19.51 -10.91 3.49
N LYS A 136 -20.45 -11.65 4.09
CA LYS A 136 -21.51 -12.32 3.35
C LYS A 136 -22.39 -11.31 2.59
N CYS A 137 -22.80 -10.24 3.25
CA CYS A 137 -23.60 -9.17 2.64
C CYS A 137 -22.83 -8.44 1.53
N VAL A 138 -21.54 -8.18 1.74
CA VAL A 138 -20.65 -7.56 0.74
C VAL A 138 -20.58 -8.40 -0.53
N ASN A 139 -20.37 -9.72 -0.39
CA ASN A 139 -20.30 -10.62 -1.54
C ASN A 139 -21.66 -10.67 -2.28
N GLN A 140 -22.77 -10.77 -1.55
CA GLN A 140 -24.11 -10.75 -2.15
C GLN A 140 -24.40 -9.47 -2.93
N TYR A 141 -23.99 -8.31 -2.40
CA TYR A 141 -24.12 -7.03 -3.11
C TYR A 141 -23.34 -7.01 -4.42
N LEU A 142 -22.07 -7.42 -4.40
CA LEU A 142 -21.25 -7.46 -5.61
C LEU A 142 -21.74 -8.50 -6.63
N ASP A 143 -22.23 -9.65 -6.17
CA ASP A 143 -22.86 -10.65 -7.04
C ASP A 143 -24.14 -10.11 -7.68
N CYS A 144 -24.95 -9.34 -6.93
CA CYS A 144 -26.10 -8.64 -7.48
C CYS A 144 -25.69 -7.65 -8.59
N LEU A 145 -24.67 -6.83 -8.34
CA LEU A 145 -24.16 -5.88 -9.35
C LEU A 145 -23.64 -6.60 -10.61
N LYS A 146 -22.93 -7.73 -10.43
CA LYS A 146 -22.37 -8.51 -11.54
C LYS A 146 -23.46 -9.09 -12.44
N ASN A 147 -24.55 -9.57 -11.82
CA ASN A 147 -25.63 -10.29 -12.51
C ASN A 147 -26.75 -9.35 -13.00
N ASN A 148 -26.75 -8.08 -12.63
CA ASN A 148 -27.76 -7.12 -13.05
C ASN A 148 -27.54 -6.68 -14.52
N LYS A 149 -28.22 -7.35 -15.45
CA LYS A 149 -28.15 -7.07 -16.90
C LYS A 149 -28.54 -5.64 -17.25
N SER A 150 -29.40 -4.98 -16.48
CA SER A 150 -29.82 -3.59 -16.72
C SER A 150 -28.68 -2.59 -16.50
N LEU A 151 -27.69 -2.92 -15.65
CA LEU A 151 -26.49 -2.10 -15.46
C LEU A 151 -25.50 -2.24 -16.62
N GLN A 152 -25.54 -3.34 -17.38
CA GLN A 152 -24.63 -3.56 -18.50
C GLN A 152 -25.00 -2.71 -19.75
N ILE A 153 -26.22 -2.18 -19.80
CA ILE A 153 -26.78 -1.42 -20.94
C ILE A 153 -26.48 0.08 -20.83
N LYS A 154 -26.43 0.62 -19.61
CA LYS A 154 -25.99 2.00 -19.34
C LYS A 154 -24.51 1.95 -19.02
N ASN A 155 -23.73 2.98 -19.34
CA ASN A 155 -22.27 3.05 -19.08
C ASN A 155 -21.80 2.84 -17.61
N SER A 156 -22.67 2.39 -16.69
CA SER A 156 -22.33 1.87 -15.37
C SER A 156 -21.63 0.52 -15.48
N LYS A 157 -20.30 0.55 -15.43
CA LYS A 157 -19.47 -0.66 -15.52
C LYS A 157 -19.34 -1.30 -14.13
N TYR A 158 -19.45 -2.62 -14.10
CA TYR A 158 -19.05 -3.43 -12.95
C TYR A 158 -17.63 -3.04 -12.47
N PRO A 159 -17.34 -3.03 -11.16
CA PRO A 159 -16.05 -2.53 -10.66
C PRO A 159 -14.86 -3.27 -11.30
N LYS A 160 -13.91 -2.50 -11.84
CA LYS A 160 -12.68 -3.05 -12.44
C LYS A 160 -11.73 -3.65 -11.42
N ASN A 161 -11.70 -3.08 -10.22
CA ASN A 161 -10.89 -3.54 -9.10
C ASN A 161 -11.82 -4.07 -8.00
N LEU A 162 -11.90 -5.40 -7.90
CA LEU A 162 -12.81 -6.05 -6.96
C LEU A 162 -12.35 -5.96 -5.51
N SER A 163 -11.05 -5.94 -5.25
CA SER A 163 -10.54 -5.84 -3.88
C SER A 163 -10.86 -4.46 -3.29
N LYS A 164 -10.69 -3.39 -4.08
CA LYS A 164 -11.19 -2.05 -3.73
C LYS A 164 -12.70 -2.05 -3.50
N ALA A 165 -13.48 -2.53 -4.48
CA ALA A 165 -14.94 -2.55 -4.34
C ALA A 165 -15.40 -3.31 -3.08
N LYS A 166 -14.79 -4.47 -2.79
CA LYS A 166 -15.09 -5.28 -1.61
C LYS A 166 -14.78 -4.55 -0.31
N VAL A 167 -13.56 -4.04 -0.14
CA VAL A 167 -13.19 -3.40 1.13
C VAL A 167 -14.02 -2.14 1.36
N TYR A 168 -14.29 -1.35 0.32
CA TYR A 168 -15.09 -0.13 0.47
C TYR A 168 -16.57 -0.42 0.72
N THR A 169 -17.12 -1.49 0.14
CA THR A 169 -18.47 -1.96 0.48
C THR A 169 -18.53 -2.51 1.91
N PHE A 170 -17.49 -3.21 2.36
CA PHE A 170 -17.38 -3.66 3.74
C PHE A 170 -17.38 -2.46 4.71
N LEU A 171 -16.54 -1.46 4.44
CA LEU A 171 -16.44 -0.25 5.25
C LEU A 171 -17.73 0.60 5.24
N SER A 172 -18.46 0.64 4.12
CA SER A 172 -19.75 1.33 4.05
C SER A 172 -20.85 0.65 4.87
N GLY A 173 -20.69 -0.63 5.20
CA GLY A 173 -21.60 -1.39 6.06
C GLY A 173 -21.30 -1.27 7.55
N MET A 174 -20.34 -0.42 7.94
CA MET A 174 -20.02 -0.14 9.34
C MET A 174 -21.00 0.88 9.93
N GLU A 175 -21.23 0.81 11.26
CA GLU A 175 -22.14 1.71 11.98
C GLU A 175 -21.81 3.19 11.74
N LYS A 176 -20.52 3.52 11.75
CA LYS A 176 -20.01 4.86 11.47
C LYS A 176 -19.46 4.90 10.05
N TYR A 177 -19.64 6.03 9.37
CA TYR A 177 -19.07 6.25 8.05
C TYR A 177 -17.54 6.23 8.07
N ILE A 178 -16.94 5.40 7.20
CA ILE A 178 -15.49 5.26 7.02
C ILE A 178 -15.13 5.36 5.53
N PRO A 179 -14.58 6.50 5.07
CA PRO A 179 -14.30 6.74 3.65
C PRO A 179 -13.00 6.12 3.12
N SER A 180 -12.11 5.62 3.99
CA SER A 180 -10.79 5.14 3.59
C SER A 180 -10.25 4.01 4.48
N ILE A 181 -9.37 3.18 3.91
CA ILE A 181 -8.69 2.08 4.60
C ILE A 181 -7.79 2.62 5.72
N GLY A 182 -7.08 3.72 5.47
CA GLY A 182 -6.24 4.32 6.50
C GLY A 182 -7.04 4.82 7.70
N LEU A 183 -8.21 5.43 7.49
CA LEU A 183 -9.08 5.82 8.61
C LEU A 183 -9.67 4.60 9.32
N ALA A 184 -10.03 3.55 8.57
CA ALA A 184 -10.47 2.28 9.13
C ALA A 184 -9.40 1.67 10.06
N ALA A 185 -8.13 1.67 9.66
CA ALA A 185 -7.01 1.22 10.49
C ALA A 185 -6.90 2.03 11.78
N LYS A 186 -6.89 3.37 11.69
CA LYS A 186 -6.83 4.26 12.87
C LYS A 186 -7.98 4.07 13.85
N LYS A 187 -9.18 3.73 13.34
CA LYS A 187 -10.39 3.51 14.15
C LYS A 187 -10.54 2.05 14.61
N GLY A 188 -9.57 1.17 14.36
CA GLY A 188 -9.59 -0.21 14.84
C GLY A 188 -10.53 -1.15 14.09
N TYR A 189 -10.93 -0.80 12.85
CA TYR A 189 -11.73 -1.70 12.01
C TYR A 189 -10.92 -2.87 11.44
N PHE A 190 -9.59 -2.75 11.46
CA PHE A 190 -8.67 -3.83 11.14
C PHE A 190 -7.89 -4.18 12.40
N ASN A 191 -7.84 -5.47 12.75
CA ASN A 191 -6.93 -5.93 13.79
C ASN A 191 -5.50 -5.91 13.24
N LEU A 192 -4.69 -4.97 13.72
CA LEU A 192 -3.31 -4.78 13.24
C LEU A 192 -2.33 -5.82 13.79
N ASP A 193 -2.72 -6.61 14.80
CA ASP A 193 -1.96 -7.78 15.28
C ASP A 193 -2.27 -9.05 14.48
N SER A 194 -2.96 -8.90 13.35
CA SER A 194 -3.46 -10.00 12.57
C SER A 194 -2.40 -10.82 11.82
N LYS A 195 -2.30 -12.11 12.16
CA LYS A 195 -1.70 -13.20 11.36
C LYS A 195 -2.70 -13.93 10.42
N TYR A 196 -3.90 -13.39 10.22
CA TYR A 196 -5.16 -14.12 10.00
C TYR A 196 -5.33 -14.66 8.57
#